data_AF-A0A8T5M5Q3-F1
#
_entry.id   AF-A0A8T5M5Q3-F1
#
_cell.length_a   1.000
_cell.length_b   1.000
_cell.length_c   1.000
_cell.angle_alpha   90.00
_cell.angle_beta   90.00
_cell.angle_gamma   90.00
#
_symmetry.space_group_name_H-M   'P 1'
#
loop_
_entity.id
_entity.type
_entity.pdbx_description
1 polymer ?
#
loop_
_entity_poly.entity_id
_entity_poly.type
_entity_poly.pdbx_seq_one_letter_code
_entity_poly.pdbx_strand_id
1 'polypeptide(L)'
;MKGEKSKFNFGKAFNSFICALLLSIGLSILLVYSFTKLAGWGFLIGLIGFTYWFYYKTDTKKRAWGRTFIGLAIESFLLPLVIFIFTVAFVATQTKGVAEGIGGAIGGGIAIVLAAILGGFLGIVFLISGVFTLKSANKGDKK
;
A
#
# COMPACT_ATOMS: atom_id res chain seq x y z
N MET A 1 14.27 23.54 26.88
CA MET A 1 14.66 22.47 25.94
C MET A 1 15.11 21.25 26.73
N LYS A 2 14.20 20.32 27.03
CA LYS A 2 14.55 19.04 27.67
C LYS A 2 14.87 18.04 26.58
N GLY A 3 16.15 17.73 26.43
CA GLY A 3 16.64 16.64 25.58
C GLY A 3 16.15 15.31 26.14
N GLU A 4 14.99 14.88 25.69
CA GLU A 4 14.54 13.51 25.89
C GLU A 4 15.40 12.65 24.99
N LYS A 5 16.43 12.02 25.56
CA LYS A 5 17.18 10.96 24.88
C LYS A 5 16.18 9.85 24.58
N SER A 6 15.60 9.90 23.38
CA SER A 6 14.84 8.81 22.76
C SER A 6 15.71 7.57 22.89
N LYS A 7 15.44 6.72 23.90
CA LYS A 7 16.08 5.41 24.02
C LYS A 7 15.78 4.70 22.72
N PHE A 8 16.79 4.54 21.87
CA PHE A 8 16.66 3.89 20.57
C PHE A 8 16.20 2.45 20.83
N ASN A 9 14.90 2.23 20.68
CA ASN A 9 14.31 0.94 20.96
C ASN A 9 14.38 0.14 19.66
N PHE A 10 15.42 -0.67 19.52
CA PHE A 10 15.69 -1.46 18.32
C PHE A 10 14.47 -2.30 17.90
N GLY A 11 13.72 -2.83 18.87
CA GLY A 11 12.48 -3.57 18.60
C GLY A 11 11.32 -2.72 18.06
N LYS A 12 11.29 -1.42 18.37
CA LYS A 12 10.35 -0.45 17.79
C LYS A 12 10.79 -0.03 16.38
N ALA A 13 12.09 0.23 16.20
CA ALA A 13 12.69 0.58 14.90
C ALA A 13 12.49 -0.53 13.86
N PHE A 14 12.80 -1.78 14.22
CA PHE A 14 12.67 -2.93 13.33
C PHE A 14 11.22 -3.19 12.92
N ASN A 15 10.27 -3.12 13.86
CA ASN A 15 8.85 -3.30 13.54
C ASN A 15 8.31 -2.17 12.65
N SER A 16 8.77 -0.94 12.87
CA SER A 16 8.41 0.22 12.04
C SER A 16 8.98 0.07 10.62
N PHE A 17 10.20 -0.43 10.50
CA PHE A 17 10.83 -0.73 9.21
C PHE A 17 10.07 -1.82 8.45
N ILE A 18 9.68 -2.92 9.09
CA ILE A 18 8.88 -3.98 8.44
C ILE A 18 7.52 -3.45 7.95
N CYS A 19 6.84 -2.67 8.79
CA CYS A 19 5.55 -2.06 8.42
C CYS A 19 5.69 -1.11 7.23
N ALA A 20 6.73 -0.27 7.24
CA ALA A 20 7.06 0.63 6.16
C ALA A 20 7.48 -0.09 4.89
N LEU A 21 8.19 -1.22 5.02
CA LEU A 21 8.63 -2.04 3.90
C LEU A 21 7.44 -2.68 3.20
N LEU A 22 6.47 -3.23 3.94
CA LEU A 22 5.23 -3.78 3.38
C LEU A 22 4.44 -2.75 2.58
N LEU A 23 4.21 -1.57 3.16
CA LEU A 23 3.50 -0.48 2.46
C LEU A 23 4.30 0.07 1.29
N SER A 24 5.63 0.20 1.45
CA SER A 24 6.45 0.69 0.35
C SER A 24 6.47 -0.29 -0.82
N ILE A 25 6.48 -1.61 -0.57
CA ILE A 25 6.36 -2.61 -1.62
C ILE A 25 5.02 -2.48 -2.35
N GLY A 26 3.90 -2.38 -1.63
CA GLY A 26 2.58 -2.24 -2.25
C GLY A 26 2.45 -0.94 -3.06
N LEU A 27 2.91 0.19 -2.51
CA LEU A 27 3.03 1.47 -3.23
C LEU A 27 3.87 1.34 -4.50
N SER A 28 4.99 0.61 -4.42
CA SER A 28 5.90 0.43 -5.56
C SER A 28 5.27 -0.41 -6.66
N ILE A 29 4.54 -1.46 -6.30
CA ILE A 29 3.78 -2.28 -7.25
C ILE A 29 2.74 -1.39 -7.96
N LEU A 30 1.98 -0.58 -7.22
CA LEU A 30 1.02 0.38 -7.79
C LEU A 30 1.70 1.38 -8.75
N LEU A 31 2.88 1.85 -8.38
CA LEU A 31 3.67 2.76 -9.21
C LEU A 31 4.32 2.07 -10.41
N VAL A 32 4.65 0.77 -10.37
CA VAL A 32 5.13 0.04 -11.55
C VAL A 32 4.05 0.04 -12.63
N TYR A 33 2.80 -0.21 -12.25
CA TYR A 33 1.67 -0.20 -13.17
C TYR A 33 1.31 1.21 -13.67
N SER A 34 1.56 2.27 -12.89
CA SER A 34 1.21 3.64 -13.30
C SER A 34 2.36 4.41 -13.95
N PHE A 35 3.58 4.22 -13.46
CA PHE A 35 4.78 5.02 -13.77
C PHE A 35 6.06 4.18 -13.60
N THR A 36 6.41 3.39 -14.62
CA THR A 36 7.58 2.48 -14.60
C THR A 36 8.90 3.14 -14.19
N LYS A 37 9.14 4.40 -14.56
CA LYS A 37 10.36 5.15 -14.18
C LYS A 37 10.34 5.69 -12.74
N LEU A 38 9.16 5.88 -12.15
CA LEU A 38 9.00 6.44 -10.81
C LEU A 38 8.86 5.36 -9.73
N ALA A 39 8.60 4.10 -10.10
CA ALA A 39 8.40 3.02 -9.14
C ALA A 39 9.60 2.81 -8.19
N GLY A 40 10.83 2.83 -8.70
CA GLY A 40 12.03 2.68 -7.87
C GLY A 40 12.24 3.86 -6.90
N TRP A 41 11.94 5.08 -7.34
CA TRP A 41 12.01 6.28 -6.48
C TRP A 41 10.88 6.31 -5.46
N GLY A 42 9.67 5.90 -5.87
CA GLY A 42 8.51 5.77 -5.00
C GLY A 42 8.74 4.73 -3.90
N PHE A 43 9.43 3.63 -4.19
CA PHE A 43 9.86 2.67 -3.17
C PHE A 43 10.77 3.31 -2.12
N LEU A 44 11.78 4.06 -2.54
CA LEU A 44 12.74 4.66 -1.61
C LEU A 44 12.08 5.77 -0.76
N ILE A 45 11.30 6.64 -1.41
CA ILE A 45 10.58 7.73 -0.73
C ILE A 45 9.52 7.15 0.22
N GLY A 46 8.76 6.15 -0.23
CA GLY A 46 7.77 5.44 0.59
C GLY A 46 8.41 4.75 1.77
N LEU A 47 9.53 4.05 1.57
CA LEU A 47 10.25 3.34 2.63
C LEU A 47 10.73 4.31 3.71
N ILE A 48 11.41 5.39 3.31
CA ILE A 48 11.94 6.40 4.24
C ILE A 48 10.80 7.13 4.94
N GLY A 49 9.79 7.58 4.18
CA GLY A 49 8.64 8.32 4.69
C GLY A 49 7.78 7.50 5.65
N PHE A 50 7.42 6.28 5.28
CA PHE A 50 6.65 5.40 6.15
C PHE A 50 7.48 4.96 7.36
N THR A 51 8.77 4.66 7.22
CA THR A 51 9.62 4.29 8.37
C THR A 51 9.67 5.42 9.39
N TYR A 52 9.89 6.65 8.93
CA TYR A 52 9.87 7.83 9.79
C TYR A 52 8.51 8.01 10.48
N TRP A 53 7.42 7.89 9.71
CA TRP A 53 6.05 8.04 10.23
C TRP A 53 5.70 6.96 11.27
N PHE A 54 6.04 5.70 11.02
CA PHE A 54 5.78 4.62 11.97
C PHE A 54 6.63 4.74 13.23
N TYR A 55 7.89 5.14 13.10
CA TYR A 55 8.82 5.25 14.22
C TYR A 55 8.43 6.40 15.18
N TYR A 56 8.06 7.56 14.64
CA TYR A 56 7.72 8.74 15.45
C TYR A 56 6.26 8.79 15.89
N LYS A 57 5.31 8.38 15.05
CA LYS A 57 3.88 8.59 15.30
C LYS A 57 3.15 7.38 15.87
N THR A 58 3.86 6.30 16.21
CA THR A 58 3.25 5.06 16.71
C THR A 58 3.95 4.57 17.96
N ASP A 59 3.25 4.66 19.10
CA ASP A 59 3.80 4.31 20.40
C ASP A 59 3.86 2.81 20.66
N THR A 60 2.90 2.06 20.12
CA THR A 60 2.76 0.62 20.33
C THR A 60 2.88 -0.18 19.04
N LYS A 61 3.52 -1.36 19.12
CA LYS A 61 3.64 -2.32 17.99
C LYS A 61 2.28 -2.65 17.37
N LYS A 62 1.24 -2.87 18.19
CA LYS A 62 -0.12 -3.14 17.72
C LYS A 62 -0.70 -2.00 16.90
N ARG A 63 -0.43 -0.75 17.29
CA ARG A 63 -0.90 0.44 16.58
C ARG A 63 -0.19 0.65 15.24
N ALA A 64 1.08 0.25 15.16
CA ALA A 64 1.83 0.23 13.88
C ALA A 64 1.21 -0.79 12.91
N TRP A 65 1.04 -2.04 13.35
CA TRP A 65 0.42 -3.07 12.51
C TRP A 65 -1.02 -2.74 12.08
N GLY A 66 -1.83 -2.18 12.97
CA GLY A 66 -3.19 -1.76 12.62
C GLY A 66 -3.23 -0.69 11.53
N ARG A 67 -2.29 0.26 11.55
CA ARG A 67 -2.12 1.27 10.49
C ARG A 67 -1.57 0.66 9.19
N THR A 68 -0.64 -0.29 9.28
CA THR A 68 -0.13 -1.04 8.12
C THR A 68 -1.24 -1.76 7.38
N PHE A 69 -2.10 -2.48 8.11
CA PHE A 69 -3.26 -3.16 7.51
C PHE A 69 -4.24 -2.18 6.85
N ILE A 70 -4.48 -1.01 7.44
CA ILE A 70 -5.30 0.03 6.79
C ILE A 70 -4.64 0.54 5.51
N GLY A 71 -3.33 0.77 5.52
CA GLY A 71 -2.62 1.20 4.31
C GLY A 71 -2.66 0.13 3.21
N LEU A 72 -2.44 -1.14 3.54
CA LEU A 72 -2.57 -2.27 2.61
C LEU A 72 -3.99 -2.41 2.09
N ALA A 73 -5.00 -2.10 2.91
CA ALA A 73 -6.38 -2.08 2.47
C ALA A 73 -6.62 -0.99 1.42
N ILE A 74 -6.12 0.22 1.68
CA ILE A 74 -6.18 1.34 0.72
C ILE A 74 -5.48 0.94 -0.58
N GLU A 75 -4.26 0.41 -0.52
CA GLU A 75 -3.53 -0.05 -1.70
C GLU A 75 -4.28 -1.13 -2.48
N SER A 76 -4.92 -2.07 -1.78
CA SER A 76 -5.74 -3.12 -2.40
C SER A 76 -6.97 -2.56 -3.10
N PHE A 77 -7.61 -1.52 -2.54
CA PHE A 77 -8.73 -0.83 -3.20
C PHE A 77 -8.28 0.04 -4.37
N LEU A 78 -7.05 0.57 -4.35
CA LEU A 78 -6.48 1.32 -5.48
C LEU A 78 -6.02 0.43 -6.63
N LEU A 79 -5.76 -0.85 -6.39
CA LEU A 79 -5.27 -1.82 -7.36
C LEU A 79 -6.10 -1.89 -8.66
N PRO A 80 -7.45 -2.02 -8.63
CA PRO A 80 -8.26 -1.98 -9.85
C PRO A 80 -8.18 -0.66 -10.61
N LEU A 81 -8.08 0.48 -9.90
CA LEU A 81 -7.95 1.80 -10.52
C LEU A 81 -6.60 1.94 -11.24
N VAL A 82 -5.53 1.47 -10.61
CA VAL A 82 -4.19 1.49 -11.20
C VAL A 82 -4.10 0.58 -12.42
N ILE A 83 -4.67 -0.62 -12.36
CA ILE A 83 -4.73 -1.51 -13.51
C ILE A 83 -5.58 -0.89 -14.63
N PHE A 84 -6.67 -0.21 -14.30
CA PHE A 84 -7.45 0.53 -15.29
C PHE A 84 -6.62 1.60 -16.01
N ILE A 85 -5.90 2.45 -15.27
CA ILE A 85 -5.02 3.48 -15.83
C ILE A 85 -3.93 2.85 -16.71
N PHE A 86 -3.30 1.77 -16.22
CA PHE A 86 -2.29 1.03 -16.98
C PHE A 86 -2.86 0.47 -18.28
N THR A 87 -4.02 -0.18 -18.22
CA THR A 87 -4.70 -0.75 -19.39
C THR A 87 -5.01 0.32 -20.43
N VAL A 88 -5.57 1.45 -20.02
CA VAL A 88 -5.90 2.55 -20.96
C VAL A 88 -4.62 3.09 -21.60
N ALA A 89 -3.58 3.33 -20.81
CA ALA A 89 -2.28 3.79 -21.31
C ALA A 89 -1.62 2.77 -22.25
N PHE A 90 -1.69 1.48 -21.92
CA PHE A 90 -1.16 0.39 -22.73
C PHE A 90 -1.88 0.30 -24.08
N VAL A 91 -3.21 0.29 -24.08
CA VAL A 91 -4.00 0.25 -25.32
C VAL A 91 -3.67 1.47 -26.19
N ALA A 92 -3.64 2.68 -25.61
CA ALA A 92 -3.35 3.91 -26.33
C ALA A 92 -1.93 3.96 -26.94
N THR A 93 -0.95 3.28 -26.35
CA THR A 93 0.47 3.36 -26.76
C THR A 93 0.96 2.17 -27.56
N GLN A 94 0.35 0.99 -27.38
CA GLN A 94 0.84 -0.27 -27.94
C GLN A 94 -0.06 -0.86 -29.04
N THR A 95 -1.30 -0.39 -29.19
CA THR A 95 -2.20 -0.88 -30.23
C THR A 95 -2.15 0.05 -31.45
N LYS A 96 -1.85 -0.50 -32.63
CA LYS A 96 -1.81 0.27 -33.90
C LYS A 96 -2.99 -0.06 -34.80
N GLY A 97 -3.60 -1.22 -34.62
CA GLY A 97 -4.78 -1.67 -35.37
C GLY A 97 -6.06 -1.76 -34.52
N VAL A 98 -7.22 -1.68 -35.19
CA VAL A 98 -8.55 -1.81 -34.57
C VAL A 98 -8.72 -3.15 -33.85
N ALA A 99 -8.22 -4.25 -34.44
CA ALA A 99 -8.29 -5.58 -33.83
C ALA A 99 -7.45 -5.67 -32.53
N GLU A 100 -6.26 -5.05 -32.50
CA GLU A 100 -5.41 -4.99 -31.30
C GLU A 100 -6.03 -4.10 -30.21
N GLY A 101 -6.64 -2.98 -30.59
CA GLY A 101 -7.36 -2.09 -29.67
C GLY A 101 -8.53 -2.80 -28.98
N ILE A 102 -9.32 -3.57 -29.75
CA ILE A 102 -10.43 -4.37 -29.20
C ILE A 102 -9.89 -5.50 -28.30
N GLY A 103 -8.86 -6.22 -28.74
CA GLY A 103 -8.24 -7.27 -27.93
C GLY A 103 -7.65 -6.74 -26.61
N GLY A 104 -6.99 -5.58 -26.65
CA GLY A 104 -6.45 -4.91 -25.47
C GLY A 104 -7.54 -4.40 -24.52
N ALA A 105 -8.65 -3.90 -25.04
CA ALA A 105 -9.80 -3.49 -24.23
C ALA A 105 -10.47 -4.69 -23.52
N ILE A 106 -10.62 -5.83 -24.21
CA ILE A 106 -11.20 -7.05 -23.62
C ILE A 106 -10.25 -7.65 -22.58
N GLY A 107 -8.99 -7.88 -22.93
CA GLY A 107 -7.99 -8.44 -22.01
C GLY A 107 -7.78 -7.53 -20.79
N GLY A 108 -7.71 -6.23 -21.02
CA GLY A 108 -7.65 -5.22 -19.96
C GLY A 108 -8.90 -5.20 -19.08
N GLY A 109 -10.09 -5.25 -19.67
CA GLY A 109 -11.36 -5.34 -18.96
C GLY A 109 -11.40 -6.54 -18.00
N ILE A 110 -10.96 -7.71 -18.46
CA ILE A 110 -10.86 -8.91 -17.61
C ILE A 110 -9.88 -8.69 -16.46
N ALA A 111 -8.71 -8.11 -16.73
CA ALA A 111 -7.71 -7.81 -15.70
C ALA A 111 -8.25 -6.84 -14.64
N ILE A 112 -8.99 -5.81 -15.04
CA ILE A 112 -9.62 -4.84 -14.14
C ILE A 112 -10.67 -5.52 -13.25
N VAL A 113 -11.53 -6.39 -13.81
CA VAL A 113 -12.56 -7.09 -13.04
C VAL A 113 -11.93 -8.03 -12.01
N LEU A 114 -10.91 -8.80 -12.40
CA LEU A 114 -10.20 -9.67 -11.47
C LEU A 114 -9.49 -8.88 -10.38
N ALA A 115 -8.87 -7.75 -10.73
CA ALA A 115 -8.24 -6.85 -9.78
C ALA A 115 -9.26 -6.21 -8.83
N ALA A 116 -10.48 -5.92 -9.28
CA ALA A 116 -11.53 -5.36 -8.44
C ALA A 116 -12.06 -6.40 -7.45
N ILE A 117 -12.22 -7.66 -7.87
CA ILE A 117 -12.65 -8.75 -6.98
C ILE A 117 -11.56 -9.04 -5.93
N LEU A 118 -10.32 -9.27 -6.38
CA LEU A 118 -9.19 -9.59 -5.49
C LEU A 118 -8.83 -8.41 -4.59
N GLY A 119 -8.68 -7.22 -5.18
CA GLY A 119 -8.35 -5.99 -4.46
C GLY A 119 -9.46 -5.55 -3.51
N GLY A 120 -10.73 -5.71 -3.91
CA GLY A 120 -11.88 -5.48 -3.03
C GLY A 120 -11.92 -6.45 -1.85
N PHE A 121 -11.77 -7.76 -2.11
CA PHE A 121 -11.76 -8.78 -1.07
C PHE A 121 -10.60 -8.57 -0.08
N LEU A 122 -9.36 -8.45 -0.58
CA LEU A 122 -8.18 -8.20 0.23
C LEU A 122 -8.29 -6.87 0.99
N GLY A 123 -8.79 -5.84 0.32
CA GLY A 123 -9.05 -4.52 0.91
C GLY A 123 -9.95 -4.62 2.13
N ILE A 124 -11.07 -5.34 2.01
CA ILE A 124 -12.00 -5.56 3.13
C ILE A 124 -11.33 -6.35 4.26
N VAL A 125 -10.65 -7.45 3.94
CA VAL A 125 -9.98 -8.30 4.94
C VAL A 125 -8.92 -7.51 5.73
N PHE A 126 -8.09 -6.73 5.04
CA PHE A 126 -7.08 -5.88 5.66
C PHE A 126 -7.71 -4.73 6.45
N LEU A 127 -8.79 -4.13 5.96
CA LEU A 127 -9.48 -3.05 6.67
C LEU A 127 -10.09 -3.54 7.98
N ILE A 128 -10.79 -4.68 7.94
CA ILE A 128 -11.34 -5.34 9.14
C ILE A 128 -10.21 -5.65 10.12
N SER A 129 -9.15 -6.31 9.66
CA SER A 129 -7.99 -6.67 10.50
C SER A 129 -7.31 -5.46 11.13
N GLY A 130 -7.14 -4.38 10.37
CA GLY A 130 -6.58 -3.12 10.82
C GLY A 130 -7.44 -2.43 11.88
N VAL A 131 -8.75 -2.35 11.66
CA VAL A 131 -9.71 -1.77 12.62
C VAL A 131 -9.74 -2.57 13.92
N PHE A 132 -9.80 -3.91 13.85
CA PHE A 132 -9.78 -4.75 15.05
C PHE A 132 -8.47 -4.61 15.82
N THR A 133 -7.34 -4.56 15.12
CA THR A 133 -6.01 -4.41 15.72
C THR A 133 -5.87 -3.05 16.41
N LEU A 134 -6.33 -1.96 15.79
CA LEU A 134 -6.34 -0.62 16.39
C LEU A 134 -7.30 -0.53 17.58
N LYS A 135 -8.49 -1.13 17.48
CA LYS A 135 -9.46 -1.18 18.58
C LYS A 135 -8.91 -1.94 19.79
N SER A 136 -8.19 -3.04 19.57
CA SER A 136 -7.49 -3.80 20.61
C SER A 136 -6.36 -3.00 21.25
N ALA A 137 -5.57 -2.28 20.45
CA ALA A 137 -4.51 -1.40 20.95
C ALA A 137 -5.05 -0.29 21.88
N ASN A 138 -6.13 0.39 21.47
CA ASN A 138 -6.75 1.47 22.25
C ASN A 138 -7.41 1.00 23.56
N LYS A 139 -7.81 -0.27 23.66
CA LYS A 139 -8.31 -0.86 24.91
C LYS A 139 -7.19 -1.20 25.89
N GLY A 140 -5.99 -1.52 25.37
CA GLY A 140 -4.81 -1.84 26.18
C GLY A 140 -4.19 -0.62 26.88
N ASP A 141 -4.28 0.58 26.28
CA ASP A 141 -3.78 1.84 26.86
C ASP A 141 -4.68 2.41 27.97
N LYS A 142 -5.87 1.85 28.20
CA LYS A 142 -6.84 2.30 29.23
C LYS A 142 -6.80 1.49 30.52
N LYS A 143 -5.83 0.59 30.68
CA LYS A 143 -5.57 -0.16 31.92
C LYS A 143 -4.28 0.33 32.54
#